data_AF-A0A3M2EGX9-F1
#
_entry.id   AF-A0A3M2EGX9-F1
#
_cell.length_a   1.000
_cell.length_b   1.000
_cell.length_c   1.000
_cell.angle_alpha   90.00
_cell.angle_beta   90.00
_cell.angle_gamma   90.00
#
_symmetry.space_group_name_H-M   'P 1'
#
loop_
_entity.id
_entity.type
_entity.pdbx_description
1 polymer ?
#
loop_
_entity_poly.entity_id
_entity_poly.type
_entity_poly.pdbx_seq_one_letter_code
_entity_poly.pdbx_strand_id
1 'polypeptide(L)'
;MTSRTARGGEKEAARASFPLHEERPLCSPREEVILRLLCRPLPSLAGEDPEALSRATGGQIDPERCAELIRAVEIAALPGLGSWIARLMAESGLSAEDLRRLSAAEVVARIHLRTGYPVCNDATVEALARMQREWRAMGGVG
;
A
#
# COMPACT_ATOMS: atom_id res chain seq x y z
N MET A 1 50.66 -16.98 -21.08
CA MET A 1 49.57 -17.87 -21.54
C MET A 1 48.86 -18.37 -20.29
N THR A 2 47.76 -17.70 -19.92
CA THR A 2 46.36 -18.21 -20.00
C THR A 2 46.06 -19.19 -18.86
N SER A 3 45.08 -19.04 -17.97
CA SER A 3 43.96 -18.10 -17.92
C SER A 3 43.38 -18.10 -16.50
N ARG A 4 43.02 -16.89 -16.06
CA ARG A 4 42.08 -16.58 -14.98
C ARG A 4 40.73 -17.25 -15.29
N THR A 5 40.23 -18.09 -14.40
CA THR A 5 38.79 -18.45 -14.37
C THR A 5 38.27 -18.17 -12.96
N ALA A 6 37.89 -16.91 -12.73
CA ALA A 6 36.96 -16.58 -11.67
C ALA A 6 35.61 -17.20 -12.07
N ARG A 7 35.21 -18.29 -11.41
CA ARG A 7 33.84 -18.78 -11.52
C ARG A 7 32.99 -17.86 -10.66
N GLY A 8 32.24 -17.00 -11.35
CA GLY A 8 31.18 -16.18 -10.77
C GLY A 8 30.24 -17.08 -9.96
N GLY A 9 30.33 -16.94 -8.66
CA GLY A 9 29.27 -17.31 -7.73
C GLY A 9 28.53 -16.04 -7.36
N GLU A 10 27.98 -15.32 -8.34
CA GLU A 10 26.83 -14.48 -8.07
C GLU A 10 25.72 -15.46 -7.67
N LYS A 11 25.64 -15.75 -6.36
CA LYS A 11 24.36 -16.11 -5.76
C LYS A 11 23.45 -14.96 -6.15
N GLU A 12 22.68 -15.18 -7.21
CA GLU A 12 21.44 -14.49 -7.50
C GLU A 12 20.65 -14.54 -6.20
N ALA A 13 20.85 -13.51 -5.37
CA ALA A 13 20.08 -13.32 -4.17
C ALA A 13 18.67 -13.24 -4.70
N ALA A 14 17.90 -14.32 -4.53
CA ALA A 14 16.46 -14.29 -4.71
C ALA A 14 16.00 -13.08 -3.92
N ARG A 15 15.80 -11.95 -4.62
CA ARG A 15 15.57 -10.66 -3.99
C ARG A 15 14.28 -10.87 -3.23
N ALA A 16 14.35 -10.90 -1.91
CA ALA A 16 13.17 -11.06 -1.08
C ALA A 16 12.11 -10.09 -1.59
N SER A 17 10.88 -10.57 -1.76
CA SER A 17 9.75 -9.73 -2.13
C SER A 17 9.73 -8.49 -1.23
N PHE A 18 9.25 -7.36 -1.76
CA PHE A 18 8.86 -6.25 -0.91
C PHE A 18 7.94 -6.79 0.20
N PRO A 19 8.12 -6.35 1.46
CA PRO A 19 7.44 -6.94 2.60
C PRO A 19 5.97 -6.48 2.65
N LEU A 20 5.13 -7.16 1.87
CA LEU A 20 3.70 -6.84 1.69
C LEU A 20 2.89 -6.85 2.98
N HIS A 21 3.36 -7.52 4.04
CA HIS A 21 2.69 -7.67 5.33
C HIS A 21 3.28 -6.76 6.42
N GLU A 22 4.25 -5.90 6.10
CA GLU A 22 4.91 -5.06 7.09
C GLU A 22 4.01 -3.92 7.57
N GLU A 23 3.91 -3.79 8.89
CA GLU A 23 3.18 -2.71 9.53
C GLU A 23 4.07 -1.49 9.77
N ARG A 24 3.58 -0.31 9.37
CA ARG A 24 4.18 1.00 9.66
C ARG A 24 3.08 2.06 9.86
N PRO A 25 3.35 3.13 10.63
CA PRO A 25 2.37 4.21 10.79
C PRO A 25 1.84 4.76 9.45
N LEU A 26 0.51 4.77 9.30
CA LEU A 26 -0.18 5.30 8.11
C LEU A 26 -0.11 6.83 8.02
N CYS A 27 -0.04 7.49 9.18
CA CYS A 27 0.03 8.93 9.30
C CYS A 27 1.24 9.35 10.15
N SER A 28 1.57 10.63 10.07
CA SER A 28 2.57 11.28 10.90
C SER A 28 2.10 11.40 12.35
N PRO A 29 3.02 11.57 13.32
CA PRO A 29 2.66 11.79 14.72
C PRO A 29 1.72 12.98 14.93
N ARG A 30 1.83 14.03 14.11
CA ARG A 30 0.96 15.21 14.17
C ARG A 30 -0.47 14.87 13.76
N GLU A 31 -0.65 14.21 12.61
CA GLU A 31 -1.96 13.77 12.13
C GLU A 31 -2.61 12.81 13.14
N GLU A 32 -1.83 11.89 13.71
CA GLU A 32 -2.31 10.96 14.72
C GLU A 32 -2.86 11.67 15.97
N VAL A 33 -2.17 12.70 16.46
CA VAL A 33 -2.65 13.52 17.60
C VAL A 33 -3.93 14.25 17.25
N ILE A 34 -4.02 14.87 16.06
CA ILE A 34 -5.23 15.57 15.61
C ILE A 34 -6.43 14.61 15.58
N LEU A 35 -6.25 13.45 14.94
CA LEU A 35 -7.28 12.42 14.83
C LEU A 35 -7.73 11.91 16.21
N ARG A 36 -6.80 11.73 17.15
CA ARG A 36 -7.12 11.34 18.54
C ARG A 36 -7.94 12.40 19.28
N LEU A 37 -7.60 13.69 19.13
CA LEU A 37 -8.35 14.78 19.76
C LEU A 37 -9.78 14.89 19.24
N LEU A 38 -10.03 14.44 18.00
CA LEU A 38 -11.35 14.39 17.38
C LEU A 38 -12.11 13.08 17.68
N CYS A 39 -11.55 12.18 18.49
CA CYS A 39 -12.08 10.83 18.74
C CYS A 39 -12.28 10.01 17.45
N ARG A 40 -11.44 10.23 16.43
CA ARG A 40 -11.47 9.56 15.13
C ARG A 40 -10.21 8.71 14.91
N PRO A 41 -10.07 7.56 15.57
CA PRO A 41 -8.90 6.69 15.37
C PRO A 41 -8.81 6.21 13.92
N LEU A 42 -7.60 5.92 13.42
CA LEU A 42 -7.37 5.54 12.02
C LEU A 42 -8.36 4.49 11.45
N PRO A 43 -8.66 3.37 12.12
CA PRO A 43 -9.61 2.39 11.59
C PRO A 43 -11.03 2.93 11.38
N SER A 44 -11.44 3.97 12.13
CA SER A 44 -12.77 4.56 11.99
C SER A 44 -12.89 5.48 10.77
N LEU A 45 -11.81 5.71 10.03
CA LEU A 45 -11.83 6.60 8.86
C LEU A 45 -12.42 5.94 7.62
N ALA A 46 -12.53 4.60 7.58
CA ALA A 46 -13.07 3.90 6.42
C ALA A 46 -14.48 4.41 6.06
N GLY A 47 -14.70 4.77 4.80
CA GLY A 47 -15.98 5.31 4.32
C GLY A 47 -16.33 6.73 4.77
N GLU A 48 -15.43 7.46 5.45
CA GLU A 48 -15.63 8.88 5.74
C GLU A 48 -15.58 9.75 4.48
N ASP A 49 -16.19 10.93 4.56
CA ASP A 49 -16.06 11.97 3.53
C ASP A 49 -14.78 12.79 3.78
N PRO A 50 -13.82 12.86 2.83
CA PRO A 50 -12.57 13.57 3.01
C PRO A 50 -12.74 15.06 3.34
N GLU A 51 -13.74 15.69 2.72
CA GLU A 51 -14.04 17.11 2.92
C GLU A 51 -14.60 17.37 4.34
N ALA A 52 -15.53 16.53 4.80
CA ALA A 52 -16.03 16.58 6.17
C ALA A 52 -14.92 16.31 7.20
N LEU A 53 -14.04 15.34 6.93
CA LEU A 53 -12.92 15.03 7.83
C LEU A 53 -11.95 16.22 7.91
N SER A 54 -11.59 16.82 6.77
CA SER A 54 -10.74 18.01 6.75
C SER A 54 -11.34 19.16 7.55
N ARG A 55 -12.65 19.44 7.38
CA ARG A 55 -13.37 20.45 8.18
C ARG A 55 -13.37 20.12 9.67
N ALA A 56 -13.55 18.85 10.05
CA ALA A 56 -13.48 18.43 11.44
C ALA A 56 -12.10 18.66 12.07
N THR A 57 -11.03 18.57 11.27
CA THR A 57 -9.67 18.93 11.71
C THR A 57 -9.41 20.44 11.76
N GLY A 58 -10.39 21.28 11.42
CA GLY A 58 -10.17 22.72 11.26
C GLY A 58 -9.21 23.04 10.10
N GLY A 59 -9.14 22.19 9.08
CA GLY A 59 -8.22 22.32 7.95
C GLY A 59 -6.76 22.01 8.28
N GLN A 60 -6.47 21.36 9.41
CA GLN A 60 -5.10 20.97 9.77
C GLN A 60 -4.60 19.76 8.96
N ILE A 61 -5.52 18.94 8.46
CA ILE A 61 -5.28 17.93 7.44
C ILE A 61 -6.13 18.33 6.24
N ASP A 62 -5.51 18.51 5.08
CA ASP A 62 -6.22 18.90 3.86
C ASP A 62 -7.08 17.75 3.30
N PRO A 63 -8.10 18.03 2.46
CA PRO A 63 -9.00 17.01 1.93
C PRO A 63 -8.30 15.92 1.11
N GLU A 64 -7.24 16.25 0.37
CA GLU A 64 -6.49 15.28 -0.44
C GLU A 64 -5.80 14.26 0.47
N ARG A 65 -5.13 14.73 1.52
CA ARG A 65 -4.50 13.87 2.52
C ARG A 65 -5.52 13.08 3.33
N CYS A 66 -6.67 13.67 3.67
CA CYS A 66 -7.78 12.92 4.27
C CYS A 66 -8.21 11.77 3.37
N ALA A 67 -8.36 12.00 2.06
CA ALA A 67 -8.73 10.97 1.11
C ALA A 67 -7.66 9.86 0.99
N GLU A 68 -6.38 10.22 1.03
CA GLU A 68 -5.28 9.24 1.10
C GLU A 68 -5.35 8.37 2.35
N LEU A 69 -5.58 8.96 3.53
CA LEU A 69 -5.68 8.22 4.79
C LEU A 69 -6.85 7.25 4.79
N ILE A 70 -8.01 7.69 4.29
CA ILE A 70 -9.21 6.85 4.15
C ILE A 70 -8.90 5.66 3.25
N ARG A 71 -8.34 5.89 2.05
CA ARG A 71 -7.93 4.82 1.13
C ARG A 71 -6.91 3.87 1.76
N ALA A 72 -5.92 4.41 2.47
CA ALA A 72 -4.87 3.60 3.09
C ALA A 72 -5.44 2.68 4.17
N VAL A 73 -6.40 3.15 4.97
CA VAL A 73 -7.12 2.35 5.97
C VAL A 73 -7.94 1.25 5.30
N GLU A 74 -8.68 1.58 4.23
CA GLU A 74 -9.48 0.61 3.48
C GLU A 74 -8.63 -0.47 2.79
N ILE A 75 -7.46 -0.08 2.26
CA ILE A 75 -6.51 -1.01 1.65
C ILE A 75 -5.85 -1.88 2.72
N ALA A 76 -5.47 -1.32 3.87
CA ALA A 76 -4.86 -2.06 4.97
C ALA A 76 -5.82 -3.09 5.59
N ALA A 77 -7.13 -2.93 5.40
CA ALA A 77 -8.13 -3.92 5.80
C ALA A 77 -8.17 -5.16 4.87
N LEU A 78 -7.47 -5.15 3.74
CA LEU A 78 -7.39 -6.32 2.86
C LEU A 78 -6.51 -7.42 3.48
N PRO A 79 -6.99 -8.67 3.52
CA PRO A 79 -6.22 -9.77 4.12
C PRO A 79 -4.83 -9.93 3.48
N GLY A 80 -3.80 -9.98 4.31
CA GLY A 80 -2.42 -10.23 3.90
C GLY A 80 -1.60 -8.98 3.53
N LEU A 81 -2.22 -7.79 3.51
CA LEU A 81 -1.50 -6.52 3.38
C LEU A 81 -1.22 -5.91 4.75
N GLY A 82 -0.02 -5.36 4.89
CA GLY A 82 0.35 -4.49 5.99
C GLY A 82 0.17 -3.02 5.63
N SER A 83 0.11 -2.18 6.66
CA SER A 83 -0.11 -0.73 6.50
C SER A 83 0.97 -0.03 5.66
N TRP A 84 2.20 -0.54 5.56
CA TRP A 84 3.24 0.13 4.76
C TRP A 84 2.93 0.13 3.27
N ILE A 85 2.65 -1.04 2.68
CA ILE A 85 2.30 -1.13 1.27
C ILE A 85 0.94 -0.50 0.99
N ALA A 86 0.00 -0.60 1.93
CA ALA A 86 -1.30 0.03 1.83
C ALA A 86 -1.19 1.55 1.65
N ARG A 87 -0.28 2.19 2.41
CA ARG A 87 0.02 3.61 2.27
C ARG A 87 0.59 3.94 0.88
N LEU A 88 1.55 3.16 0.38
CA LEU A 88 2.13 3.37 -0.95
C LEU A 88 1.08 3.23 -2.06
N MET A 89 0.16 2.26 -1.94
CA MET A 89 -0.95 2.08 -2.87
C MET A 89 -1.89 3.30 -2.85
N ALA A 90 -2.29 3.76 -1.66
CA ALA A 90 -3.18 4.90 -1.49
C ALA A 90 -2.59 6.22 -2.00
N GLU A 91 -1.29 6.47 -1.73
CA GLU A 91 -0.51 7.60 -2.26
C GLU A 91 -0.36 7.55 -3.79
N SER A 92 -0.50 6.36 -4.38
CA SER A 92 -0.51 6.13 -5.83
C SER A 92 -1.91 6.24 -6.45
N GLY A 93 -2.88 6.72 -5.68
CA GLY A 93 -4.27 6.92 -6.13
C GLY A 93 -5.08 5.64 -6.30
N LEU A 94 -4.60 4.51 -5.76
CA LEU A 94 -5.34 3.24 -5.79
C LEU A 94 -6.36 3.16 -4.66
N SER A 95 -7.51 2.57 -4.96
CA SER A 95 -8.54 2.18 -3.99
C SER A 95 -8.50 0.67 -3.71
N ALA A 96 -9.16 0.22 -2.63
CA ALA A 96 -9.33 -1.20 -2.37
C ALA A 96 -10.11 -1.94 -3.47
N GLU A 97 -10.95 -1.24 -4.24
CA GLU A 97 -11.65 -1.78 -5.40
C GLU A 97 -10.71 -1.97 -6.60
N ASP A 98 -9.83 -0.99 -6.87
CA ASP A 98 -8.80 -1.11 -7.90
C ASP A 98 -7.92 -2.34 -7.67
N LEU A 99 -7.53 -2.60 -6.42
CA LEU A 99 -6.72 -3.76 -6.06
C LEU A 99 -7.41 -5.09 -6.34
N ARG A 100 -8.74 -5.12 -6.41
CA ARG A 100 -9.51 -6.30 -6.82
C ARG A 100 -9.70 -6.39 -8.32
N ARG A 101 -9.62 -5.29 -9.07
CA ARG A 101 -9.88 -5.27 -10.52
C ARG A 101 -8.62 -5.32 -11.37
N LEU A 102 -7.63 -4.50 -11.04
CA LEU A 102 -6.38 -4.39 -11.78
C LEU A 102 -5.50 -5.62 -11.59
N SER A 103 -4.62 -5.85 -12.56
CA SER A 103 -3.54 -6.83 -12.40
C SER A 103 -2.51 -6.35 -11.38
N ALA A 104 -1.82 -7.29 -10.71
CA ALA A 104 -0.74 -6.96 -9.79
C ALA A 104 0.38 -6.14 -10.46
N ALA A 105 0.66 -6.39 -11.75
CA ALA A 105 1.65 -5.64 -12.52
C ALA A 105 1.23 -4.17 -12.71
N GLU A 106 -0.04 -3.90 -13.02
CA GLU A 106 -0.55 -2.53 -13.15
C GLU A 106 -0.52 -1.79 -11.81
N VAL A 107 -0.89 -2.46 -10.71
CA VAL A 107 -0.80 -1.90 -9.35
C VAL A 107 0.64 -1.50 -9.04
N VAL A 108 1.59 -2.41 -9.26
CA VAL A 108 3.01 -2.17 -9.02
C VAL A 108 3.56 -1.04 -9.92
N ALA A 109 3.15 -0.99 -11.19
CA ALA A 109 3.56 0.07 -12.10
C ALA A 109 3.10 1.46 -11.62
N ARG A 110 1.88 1.57 -11.07
CA ARG A 110 1.41 2.84 -10.47
C ARG A 110 2.21 3.25 -9.24
N ILE A 111 2.57 2.28 -8.40
CA ILE A 111 3.45 2.53 -7.25
C ILE A 111 4.81 3.04 -7.72
N HIS A 112 5.45 2.38 -8.69
CA HIS A 112 6.75 2.79 -9.23
C HIS A 112 6.69 4.19 -9.85
N LEU A 113 5.61 4.50 -10.57
CA LEU A 113 5.38 5.82 -11.14
C LEU A 113 5.31 6.89 -10.04
N ARG A 114 4.62 6.60 -8.94
CA ARG A 114 4.46 7.53 -7.81
C ARG A 114 5.76 7.71 -7.02
N THR A 115 6.51 6.64 -6.77
CA THR A 115 7.76 6.67 -5.99
C THR A 115 8.95 7.16 -6.81
N GLY A 116 8.89 7.06 -8.14
CA GLY A 116 9.98 7.43 -9.04
C GLY A 116 11.09 6.37 -9.15
N TYR A 117 10.91 5.18 -8.57
CA TYR A 117 11.86 4.08 -8.63
C TYR A 117 11.19 2.71 -8.37
N PRO A 118 11.77 1.60 -8.87
CA PRO A 118 11.16 0.27 -8.79
C PRO A 118 11.30 -0.36 -7.39
N VAL A 119 10.42 0.04 -6.47
CA VAL A 119 10.41 -0.44 -5.07
C VAL A 119 9.95 -1.90 -4.92
N CYS A 120 8.99 -2.32 -5.75
CA CYS A 120 8.51 -3.69 -5.84
C CYS A 120 9.22 -4.46 -6.96
N ASN A 121 9.54 -5.73 -6.73
CA ASN A 121 10.16 -6.63 -7.71
C ASN A 121 9.16 -7.68 -8.22
N ASP A 122 9.60 -8.55 -9.13
CA ASP A 122 8.74 -9.59 -9.72
C ASP A 122 8.15 -10.55 -8.67
N ALA A 123 8.93 -10.90 -7.63
CA ALA A 123 8.43 -11.71 -6.51
C ALA A 123 7.28 -11.00 -5.75
N THR A 124 7.31 -9.67 -5.71
CA THR A 124 6.22 -8.85 -5.14
C THR A 124 4.98 -8.90 -6.01
N VAL A 125 5.15 -8.83 -7.35
CA VAL A 125 4.05 -8.94 -8.32
C VAL A 125 3.37 -10.30 -8.18
N GLU A 126 4.14 -11.39 -8.09
CA GLU A 126 3.61 -12.74 -7.92
C GLU A 126 2.86 -12.92 -6.59
N ALA A 127 3.44 -12.43 -5.49
CA ALA A 127 2.84 -12.49 -4.17
C ALA A 127 1.51 -11.70 -4.11
N LEU A 128 1.49 -10.49 -4.68
CA LEU A 128 0.28 -9.67 -4.78
C LEU A 128 -0.76 -10.34 -5.68
N ALA A 129 -0.35 -10.91 -6.82
CA ALA A 129 -1.27 -11.61 -7.73
C ALA A 129 -1.94 -12.81 -7.05
N ARG A 130 -1.23 -13.52 -6.16
CA ARG A 130 -1.80 -14.58 -5.33
C ARG A 130 -2.87 -14.05 -4.38
N MET A 131 -2.56 -12.99 -3.63
CA MET A 131 -3.52 -12.35 -2.71
C MET A 131 -4.77 -11.87 -3.46
N GLN A 132 -4.61 -11.24 -4.63
CA GLN A 132 -5.74 -10.78 -5.44
C GLN A 132 -6.66 -11.93 -5.89
N ARG A 133 -6.11 -13.11 -6.21
CA ARG A 133 -6.94 -14.29 -6.53
C ARG A 133 -7.76 -14.73 -5.32
N GLU A 134 -7.15 -14.76 -4.14
CA GLU A 134 -7.82 -15.11 -2.88
C GLU A 134 -8.94 -14.11 -2.55
N TRP A 135 -8.69 -12.80 -2.67
CA TRP A 135 -9.71 -11.78 -2.44
C TRP A 135 -10.91 -11.91 -3.37
N ARG A 136 -10.68 -12.18 -4.66
CA ARG A 136 -11.74 -12.39 -5.65
C ARG A 136 -12.53 -13.67 -5.36
N ALA A 137 -11.87 -14.73 -4.93
CA ALA A 137 -12.53 -15.97 -4.55
C ALA A 137 -13.43 -15.79 -3.32
N MET A 138 -12.99 -15.01 -2.32
CA MET A 138 -13.81 -14.68 -1.14
C MET A 138 -14.98 -13.75 -1.46
N GLY A 139 -14.79 -12.78 -2.38
CA GLY A 139 -15.84 -11.85 -2.82
C GLY A 139 -16.82 -12.40 -3.86
N GLY A 140 -16.58 -13.61 -4.38
CA GLY A 140 -17.44 -14.30 -5.35
C GLY A 140 -18.45 -15.27 -4.72
N VAL A 141 -18.55 -15.31 -3.39
CA VAL A 141 -19.60 -16.01 -2.65
C VAL A 141 -20.58 -14.94 -2.15
N GLY A 142 -21.39 -14.42 -3.05
CA GLY A 142 -22.46 -13.45 -2.78
C GLY A 142 -23.64 -13.72 -3.69
#